data_AF-A0A4Y2QHY9-F1
#
_entry.id   AF-A0A4Y2QHY9-F1
#
_cell.length_a   1.000
_cell.length_b   1.000
_cell.length_c   1.000
_cell.angle_alpha   90.00
_cell.angle_beta   90.00
_cell.angle_gamma   90.00
#
_symmetry.space_group_name_H-M   'P 1'
#
loop_
_entity.id
_entity.type
_entity.pdbx_description
1 polymer ?
#
loop_
_entity_poly.entity_id
_entity_poly.type
_entity_poly.pdbx_seq_one_letter_code
_entity_poly.pdbx_strand_id
1 'polypeptide(L)'
;MLKLWENFIGDQNYLTGDDITYVDFMAYDAFDFYRLFHAQALDDFPKLKAFLNRIKSLPELQEYLNSSTYKKWPIVGPMAKFGGGGDPPKHL
;
A
#
# COMPACT_ATOMS: atom_id res chain seq x y z
N MET A 1 -9.06 10.53 6.47
CA MET A 1 -7.67 10.08 6.70
C MET A 1 -6.79 10.28 5.47
N LEU A 2 -7.10 9.72 4.30
CA LEU A 2 -6.24 9.83 3.11
C LEU A 2 -5.90 11.27 2.71
N LYS A 3 -6.86 12.21 2.76
CA LYS A 3 -6.60 13.64 2.49
C LYS A 3 -5.51 14.26 3.38
N LEU A 4 -5.40 13.85 4.65
CA LEU A 4 -4.35 14.35 5.55
C LEU A 4 -2.97 13.84 5.11
N TRP A 5 -2.91 12.57 4.70
CA TRP A 5 -1.68 11.95 4.20
C TRP A 5 -1.27 12.47 2.82
N GLU A 6 -2.23 12.72 1.93
CA GLU A 6 -2.00 13.40 0.64
C GLU A 6 -1.32 14.76 0.85
N ASN A 7 -1.83 15.54 1.81
CA ASN A 7 -1.25 16.84 2.15
C ASN A 7 0.12 16.70 2.85
N PHE A 8 0.26 15.70 3.73
CA PHE A 8 1.50 15.46 4.49
C PHE A 8 2.67 15.06 3.59
N ILE A 9 2.45 14.12 2.66
CA ILE A 9 3.45 13.73 1.66
C ILE A 9 3.81 14.94 0.81
N GLY A 10 2.81 15.73 0.42
CA GLY A 10 3.05 16.94 -0.35
C GLY A 10 3.78 16.64 -1.64
N ASP A 11 4.96 17.21 -1.83
CA ASP A 11 5.79 17.00 -3.02
C ASP A 11 7.03 16.12 -2.72
N GLN A 12 7.10 15.53 -1.53
CA GLN A 12 8.20 14.66 -1.12
C GLN A 12 8.09 13.27 -1.78
N ASN A 13 9.24 12.63 -1.99
CA ASN A 13 9.29 11.27 -2.54
C ASN A 13 8.91 10.21 -1.50
N TYR A 14 9.30 10.42 -0.25
CA TYR A 14 9.06 9.53 0.89
C TYR A 14 8.54 10.31 2.09
N LEU A 15 8.06 9.62 3.12
CA LEU A 15 7.48 10.24 4.31
C LEU A 15 8.49 11.09 5.10
N THR A 16 9.78 10.75 4.99
CA THR A 16 10.88 11.42 5.71
C THR A 16 11.79 12.25 4.80
N GLY A 17 11.35 12.53 3.56
CA GLY A 17 12.10 13.33 2.59
C GLY A 17 12.55 12.53 1.36
N ASP A 18 13.84 12.61 1.04
CA ASP A 18 14.42 12.03 -0.18
C ASP A 18 14.89 10.59 -0.03
N ASP A 19 15.20 10.17 1.19
CA ASP A 19 15.65 8.81 1.48
C ASP A 19 14.49 7.93 1.95
N ILE A 20 14.46 6.69 1.44
CA ILE A 20 13.51 5.68 1.88
C ILE A 20 13.87 5.16 3.27
N THR A 21 12.84 4.94 4.09
CA THR A 21 12.99 4.39 5.44
C THR A 21 11.95 3.31 5.70
N TYR A 22 12.07 2.63 6.86
CA TYR A 22 11.11 1.58 7.22
C TYR A 22 9.66 2.10 7.36
N VAL A 23 9.47 3.39 7.68
CA VAL A 23 8.14 3.97 7.86
C VAL A 23 7.39 4.07 6.53
N ASP A 24 8.10 4.16 5.41
CA ASP A 24 7.49 4.17 4.08
C ASP A 24 6.82 2.83 3.76
N PHE A 25 7.40 1.72 4.20
CA PHE A 25 6.80 0.39 4.05
C PHE A 25 5.58 0.21 4.97
N MET A 26 5.62 0.76 6.18
CA MET A 26 4.44 0.76 7.07
C MET A 26 3.28 1.55 6.47
N ALA A 27 3.57 2.68 5.85
CA ALA A 27 2.56 3.49 5.18
C ALA A 27 2.07 2.86 3.87
N TYR A 28 2.98 2.24 3.09
CA TYR A 28 2.63 1.45 1.92
C TYR A 28 1.61 0.36 2.26
N ASP A 29 1.87 -0.44 3.30
CA ASP A 29 0.95 -1.50 3.76
C ASP A 29 -0.42 -0.93 4.17
N ALA A 30 -0.43 0.16 4.94
CA ALA A 30 -1.65 0.83 5.37
C ALA A 30 -2.47 1.39 4.19
N PHE A 31 -1.83 1.99 3.19
CA PHE A 31 -2.53 2.54 2.02
C PHE A 31 -2.96 1.46 1.03
N ASP A 32 -2.18 0.38 0.86
CA ASP A 32 -2.55 -0.77 0.04
C ASP A 32 -3.79 -1.46 0.62
N PHE A 33 -3.93 -1.54 1.95
CA PHE A 33 -5.16 -2.01 2.60
C PHE A 33 -6.39 -1.22 2.13
N TYR A 34 -6.34 0.11 2.09
CA TYR A 34 -7.48 0.92 1.62
C TYR A 34 -7.76 0.70 0.13
N ARG A 35 -6.71 0.55 -0.70
CA ARG A 35 -6.85 0.23 -2.13
C ARG A 35 -7.56 -1.11 -2.33
N LEU A 36 -7.21 -2.13 -1.54
CA LEU A 36 -7.83 -3.46 -1.59
C LEU A 36 -9.26 -3.47 -1.02
N PHE A 37 -9.52 -2.65 -0.01
CA PHE A 37 -10.85 -2.52 0.58
C PHE A 37 -11.83 -1.85 -0.38
N HIS A 38 -11.37 -0.83 -1.10
CA HIS A 38 -12.16 -0.11 -2.10
C HIS A 38 -11.28 0.32 -3.28
N ALA A 39 -11.53 -0.26 -4.46
CA ALA A 39 -10.66 -0.12 -5.64
C ALA A 39 -10.30 1.33 -6.01
N GLN A 40 -11.24 2.25 -5.80
CA GLN A 40 -11.12 3.67 -6.17
C GLN A 40 -10.70 4.56 -4.99
N ALA A 41 -10.32 3.97 -3.84
CA ALA A 41 -10.01 4.72 -2.62
C ALA A 41 -8.93 5.81 -2.80
N LEU A 42 -8.05 5.66 -3.80
CA LEU A 42 -6.92 6.53 -4.06
C LEU A 42 -7.06 7.39 -5.32
N ASP A 43 -8.20 7.32 -6.02
CA ASP A 43 -8.36 8.04 -7.30
C ASP A 43 -8.37 9.56 -7.12
N ASP A 44 -8.85 10.05 -5.98
CA ASP A 44 -8.81 11.47 -5.61
C ASP A 44 -7.48 11.92 -4.95
N PHE A 45 -6.51 11.01 -4.81
CA PHE A 45 -5.27 11.23 -4.05
C PHE A 45 -4.03 10.89 -4.90
N PRO A 46 -3.71 11.71 -5.92
CA PRO A 46 -2.64 11.42 -6.87
C PRO A 46 -1.25 11.31 -6.23
N LYS A 47 -0.94 12.07 -5.18
CA LYS A 47 0.37 12.02 -4.50
C LYS A 47 0.52 10.71 -3.71
N LEU A 48 -0.53 10.27 -3.01
CA LEU A 48 -0.56 8.96 -2.36
C LEU A 48 -0.46 7.82 -3.37
N LYS A 49 -1.16 7.91 -4.51
CA LYS A 49 -1.08 6.92 -5.58
C LYS A 49 0.34 6.85 -6.16
N ALA A 50 0.99 8.00 -6.36
CA ALA A 50 2.38 8.08 -6.79
C ALA A 50 3.35 7.49 -5.75
N PHE A 51 3.15 7.78 -4.46
CA PHE A 51 3.92 7.22 -3.36
C PHE A 51 3.84 5.68 -3.33
N LEU A 52 2.63 5.12 -3.36
CA LEU A 52 2.41 3.67 -3.40
C LEU A 52 3.11 3.02 -4.60
N ASN A 53 2.96 3.61 -5.79
CA ASN A 53 3.59 3.09 -7.01
C ASN A 53 5.12 3.14 -6.93
N ARG A 54 5.69 4.22 -6.37
CA ARG A 54 7.14 4.36 -6.16
C ARG A 54 7.66 3.23 -5.27
N ILE A 55 7.06 3.02 -4.10
CA ILE A 55 7.46 1.95 -3.18
C ILE A 55 7.29 0.58 -3.85
N LYS A 56 6.13 0.33 -4.47
CA LYS A 56 5.86 -0.94 -5.17
C LYS A 56 6.89 -1.22 -6.26
N SER A 57 7.38 -0.20 -6.95
CA SER A 57 8.33 -0.34 -8.06
C SER A 57 9.78 -0.64 -7.65
N LEU A 58 10.10 -0.63 -6.35
CA LEU A 58 11.44 -0.94 -5.87
C LEU A 58 11.85 -2.36 -6.30
N PRO A 59 13.04 -2.55 -6.90
CA PRO A 59 13.48 -3.85 -7.40
C PRO A 59 13.42 -4.97 -6.35
N GLU A 60 13.89 -4.69 -5.14
CA GLU A 60 13.96 -5.64 -4.02
C GLU A 60 12.55 -5.99 -3.52
N LEU A 61 11.64 -5.02 -3.50
CA LEU A 61 10.25 -5.28 -3.15
C LEU A 61 9.56 -6.08 -4.26
N GLN A 62 9.81 -5.79 -5.54
CA GLN A 62 9.30 -6.58 -6.65
C GLN A 62 9.80 -8.02 -6.61
N GLU A 63 11.07 -8.25 -6.28
CA GLU A 63 11.61 -9.59 -6.07
C GLU A 63 10.84 -10.32 -4.96
N TYR A 64 10.64 -9.67 -3.81
CA TYR A 64 9.86 -10.23 -2.72
C TYR A 64 8.41 -10.53 -3.13
N LEU A 65 7.71 -9.59 -3.76
CA LEU A 65 6.30 -9.74 -4.18
C LEU A 65 6.08 -10.83 -5.24
N ASN A 66 7.14 -11.23 -5.95
CA ASN A 66 7.13 -12.33 -6.92
C ASN A 66 7.71 -13.64 -6.38
N SER A 67 8.27 -13.62 -5.16
CA SER A 67 8.81 -14.81 -4.51
C SER A 67 7.72 -15.76 -4.04
N SER A 68 8.09 -17.03 -3.82
CA SER A 68 7.19 -18.05 -3.28
C SER A 68 6.82 -17.84 -1.81
N THR A 69 7.54 -16.98 -1.08
CA THR A 69 7.31 -16.73 0.35
C THR A 69 6.30 -15.61 0.59
N TYR A 70 6.05 -14.75 -0.41
CA TYR A 70 5.08 -13.68 -0.29
C TYR A 70 3.65 -14.23 -0.31
N LYS A 71 2.86 -13.74 0.64
CA LYS A 71 1.43 -14.06 0.76
C LYS A 71 0.61 -12.83 0.42
N LYS A 72 -0.06 -12.90 -0.73
CA LYS A 72 -0.97 -11.83 -1.21
C LYS A 72 -2.29 -11.76 -0.45
N TRP A 73 -2.74 -12.89 0.10
CA TRP A 73 -4.02 -13.03 0.80
C TRP A 73 -4.00 -14.26 1.72
N PRO A 74 -4.71 -14.28 2.86
CA PRO A 74 -5.37 -13.14 3.52
C PRO A 74 -4.36 -12.09 4.00
N ILE A 75 -4.80 -10.84 4.12
CA ILE A 75 -3.96 -9.70 4.54
C ILE A 75 -4.08 -9.38 6.04
N VAL A 76 -5.10 -9.91 6.72
CA VAL A 76 -5.29 -9.76 8.17
C VAL A 76 -5.74 -11.08 8.80
N GLY A 77 -5.89 -11.10 10.13
CA GLY A 77 -6.30 -12.30 10.87
C GLY A 77 -7.70 -12.81 10.47
N PRO A 78 -7.95 -14.13 10.66
CA PRO A 78 -9.12 -14.83 10.11
C PRO A 78 -10.47 -14.36 10.66
N MET A 79 -10.47 -13.65 11.79
CA MET A 79 -11.69 -13.12 12.41
C MET A 79 -12.16 -11.80 11.77
N ALA A 80 -11.35 -11.19 10.89
CA ALA A 80 -11.69 -9.93 10.24
C ALA A 80 -12.74 -10.15 9.14
N LYS A 81 -13.73 -9.24 9.07
CA LYS A 81 -14.78 -9.28 8.03
C LYS A 81 -14.25 -9.05 6.62
N PHE A 82 -13.16 -8.31 6.49
CA PHE A 82 -12.46 -8.06 5.23
C PHE A 82 -11.00 -8.45 5.40
N GLY A 83 -10.41 -9.07 4.38
CA GLY A 83 -8.99 -9.41 4.38
C GLY A 83 -8.61 -10.62 5.24
N GLY A 84 -9.53 -11.21 6.01
CA GLY A 84 -9.27 -12.36 6.87
C GLY A 84 -9.35 -13.73 6.17
N GLY A 85 -9.89 -13.78 4.95
CA GLY A 85 -10.09 -15.02 4.19
C GLY A 85 -11.10 -14.83 3.06
N GLY A 86 -11.60 -15.93 2.51
CA GLY A 86 -12.52 -15.92 1.36
C GLY A 86 -11.84 -15.52 0.05
N ASP A 87 -12.64 -15.20 -0.95
CA ASP A 87 -12.13 -14.76 -2.25
C ASP A 87 -11.51 -13.36 -2.13
N PRO A 88 -10.29 -13.14 -2.68
CA PRO A 88 -9.68 -11.82 -2.68
C PRO A 88 -10.47 -10.85 -3.57
N PRO A 89 -10.28 -9.52 -3.38
CA PRO A 89 -10.83 -8.54 -4.30
C PRO A 89 -10.32 -8.77 -5.73
N LYS A 90 -11.17 -8.53 -6.73
CA LYS A 90 -10.82 -8.68 -8.17
C LYS A 90 -9.61 -7.84 -8.61
N HIS A 91 -9.28 -6.82 -7.83
CA HIS A 91 -8.21 -5.86 -8.09
C HIS A 91 -7.01 -6.05 -7.15
N LEU A 92 -6.80 -7.27 -6.64
CA LEU A 92 -5.65 -7.64 -5.78
C LEU A 92 -4.32 -7.24 -6.43
#